data_AF-A0A962Y1G4-F1
#
_entry.id   AF-A0A962Y1G4-F1
#
_cell.length_a   1.000
_cell.length_b   1.000
_cell.length_c   1.000
_cell.angle_alpha   90.00
_cell.angle_beta   90.00
_cell.angle_gamma   90.00
#
_symmetry.space_group_name_H-M   'P 1'
#
loop_
_entity.id
_entity.type
_entity.pdbx_description
1 polymer ?
#
loop_
_entity_poly.entity_id
_entity_poly.type
_entity_poly.pdbx_seq_one_letter_code
_entity_poly.pdbx_strand_id
1 'polypeptide(L)'
;MSKRDYYEVLAVAKNASEAEIKKAYRRLAMKHHPDRNTGEKSGEAEASFKEAKEAYEVLSDAQKRAAYDQFGHAGVDPSMGGGRGFGGGGASFSDIFGDVFGDIFGGGRGSAGGPRVQRGSDLRYNLELSLEDAVAGTSVKIKVPTWVSCDTCGGNGAKKGTSAKTCGTCHGAGQVRMQQGFFSVQQTCPTCHGKGSVIEEPCPACRGVGRIQETKTLSVKVPPGVDTGDRIRLAGEGEAGDNGGPPGDLYVQVHVREHPIFSRDDSHLYCEVPIDFPTAALGGELEVPTLDGKVKLKIPEGTQTGKMFRMRGKGVRPVRGGPQGDLICRVVVETPVKLTDQQRSLLGQLHESLKGGGRKHSPNAHSWVDSVKGFFEKMGL
;
A
#
# COMPACT_ATOMS: atom_id res chain seq x y z
N MET A 1 25.44 21.60 -39.54
CA MET A 1 26.36 20.44 -39.60
C MET A 1 25.53 19.19 -39.41
N SER A 2 25.68 18.18 -40.26
CA SER A 2 25.00 16.89 -40.10
C SER A 2 25.46 16.21 -38.81
N LYS A 3 24.54 15.71 -37.98
CA LYS A 3 24.88 14.88 -36.82
C LYS A 3 25.69 13.66 -37.27
N ARG A 4 26.67 13.23 -36.46
CA ARG A 4 27.52 12.07 -36.75
C ARG A 4 26.75 10.77 -36.51
N ASP A 5 27.05 9.75 -37.32
CA ASP A 5 26.42 8.44 -37.20
C ASP A 5 26.72 7.83 -35.82
N TYR A 6 25.71 7.32 -35.11
CA TYR A 6 25.86 6.81 -33.74
C TYR A 6 26.81 5.61 -33.65
N TYR A 7 26.93 4.81 -34.72
CA TYR A 7 27.92 3.73 -34.77
C TYR A 7 29.34 4.28 -34.87
N GLU A 8 29.55 5.40 -35.57
CA GLU A 8 30.84 6.10 -35.64
C GLU A 8 31.18 6.78 -34.31
N VAL A 9 30.19 7.37 -33.64
CA VAL A 9 30.36 8.00 -32.31
C VAL A 9 30.85 6.98 -31.30
N LEU A 10 30.26 5.78 -31.27
CA LEU A 10 30.69 4.69 -30.38
C LEU A 10 31.91 3.92 -30.93
N ALA A 11 32.35 4.19 -32.14
CA ALA A 11 33.42 3.49 -32.85
C ALA A 11 33.19 1.96 -32.90
N VAL A 12 31.98 1.57 -33.32
CA VAL A 12 31.54 0.18 -33.49
C VAL A 12 30.95 -0.03 -34.89
N ALA A 13 30.94 -1.27 -35.37
CA ALA A 13 30.33 -1.60 -36.66
C ALA A 13 28.79 -1.57 -36.58
N LYS A 14 28.10 -1.34 -37.71
CA LYS A 14 26.62 -1.31 -37.75
C LYS A 14 25.96 -2.63 -37.31
N ASN A 15 26.66 -3.74 -37.48
CA ASN A 15 26.22 -5.08 -37.03
C ASN A 15 26.72 -5.44 -35.61
N ALA A 16 27.24 -4.48 -34.83
CA ALA A 16 27.73 -4.74 -33.48
C ALA A 16 26.62 -5.28 -32.58
N SER A 17 26.99 -6.23 -31.73
CA SER A 17 26.14 -6.78 -30.68
C SER A 17 25.89 -5.77 -29.56
N GLU A 18 24.80 -5.96 -28.80
CA GLU A 18 24.48 -5.11 -27.65
C GLU A 18 25.64 -5.07 -26.62
N ALA A 19 26.31 -6.22 -26.43
CA ALA A 19 27.47 -6.33 -25.55
C ALA A 19 28.65 -5.46 -26.01
N GLU A 20 28.91 -5.38 -27.33
CA GLU A 20 29.96 -4.55 -27.92
C GLU A 20 29.61 -3.06 -27.80
N ILE A 21 28.35 -2.69 -28.06
CA ILE A 21 27.84 -1.32 -27.90
C ILE A 21 28.00 -0.86 -26.44
N LYS A 22 27.61 -1.69 -25.48
CA LYS A 22 27.75 -1.41 -24.03
C LYS A 22 29.21 -1.33 -23.57
N LYS A 23 30.10 -2.11 -24.18
CA LYS A 23 31.55 -2.06 -23.90
C LYS A 23 32.16 -0.78 -24.46
N ALA A 24 31.78 -0.39 -25.67
CA ALA A 24 32.25 0.82 -26.33
C ALA A 24 31.79 2.10 -25.59
N TYR A 25 30.53 2.16 -25.19
CA TYR A 25 30.01 3.27 -24.37
C TYR A 25 30.75 3.40 -23.05
N ARG A 26 30.95 2.30 -22.30
CA ARG A 26 31.70 2.36 -21.03
C ARG A 26 33.12 2.88 -21.20
N ARG A 27 33.80 2.51 -22.29
CA ARG A 27 35.14 3.01 -22.62
C ARG A 27 35.14 4.51 -22.88
N LEU A 28 34.17 5.03 -23.65
CA LEU A 28 34.06 6.45 -23.96
C LEU A 28 33.59 7.28 -22.76
N ALA A 29 32.62 6.78 -21.99
CA ALA A 29 32.12 7.40 -20.78
C ALA A 29 33.23 7.57 -19.72
N MET A 30 34.11 6.56 -19.56
CA MET A 30 35.27 6.67 -18.66
C MET A 30 36.37 7.60 -19.19
N LYS A 31 36.49 7.74 -20.53
CA LYS A 31 37.48 8.61 -21.17
C LYS A 31 37.08 10.08 -21.12
N HIS A 32 35.79 10.35 -21.26
CA HIS A 32 35.21 11.70 -21.33
C HIS A 32 34.48 12.11 -20.05
N HIS A 33 34.70 11.39 -18.93
CA HIS A 33 34.07 11.71 -17.65
C HIS A 33 34.47 13.12 -17.17
N PRO A 34 33.53 13.94 -16.67
CA PRO A 34 33.80 15.30 -16.18
C PRO A 34 34.91 15.35 -15.12
N ASP A 35 34.88 14.42 -14.16
CA ASP A 35 35.88 14.36 -13.08
C ASP A 35 37.31 14.05 -13.54
N ARG A 36 37.49 13.49 -14.75
CA ARG A 36 38.82 13.13 -15.29
C ARG A 36 39.36 14.14 -16.30
N ASN A 37 38.53 15.07 -16.77
CA ASN A 37 38.87 16.06 -17.78
C ASN A 37 38.57 17.47 -17.27
N THR A 38 39.45 17.99 -16.41
CA THR A 38 39.39 19.35 -15.85
C THR A 38 40.30 20.30 -16.63
N GLY A 39 39.92 21.58 -16.76
CA GLY A 39 40.67 22.63 -17.49
C GLY A 39 40.13 22.92 -18.90
N GLU A 40 40.96 23.47 -19.81
CA GLU A 40 40.55 23.92 -21.16
C GLU A 40 39.91 22.82 -22.04
N LYS A 41 40.16 21.54 -21.74
CA LYS A 41 39.61 20.39 -22.48
C LYS A 41 38.25 19.90 -21.93
N SER A 42 37.69 20.55 -20.92
CA SER A 42 36.42 20.14 -20.31
C SER A 42 35.24 20.26 -21.27
N GLY A 43 35.16 21.33 -22.07
CA GLY A 43 34.06 21.57 -23.01
C GLY A 43 33.99 20.51 -24.13
N GLU A 44 35.13 20.12 -24.69
CA GLU A 44 35.19 19.07 -25.73
C GLU A 44 34.90 17.67 -25.16
N ALA A 45 35.35 17.40 -23.93
CA ALA A 45 35.05 16.16 -23.24
C ALA A 45 33.56 16.05 -22.90
N GLU A 46 32.93 17.13 -22.44
CA GLU A 46 31.50 17.18 -22.14
C GLU A 46 30.65 16.98 -23.41
N ALA A 47 31.00 17.64 -24.52
CA ALA A 47 30.32 17.45 -25.80
C ALA A 47 30.43 16.00 -26.30
N SER A 48 31.63 15.41 -26.23
CA SER A 48 31.88 14.02 -26.62
C SER A 48 31.15 13.02 -25.71
N PHE A 49 31.05 13.32 -24.41
CA PHE A 49 30.34 12.50 -23.43
C PHE A 49 28.83 12.52 -23.70
N LYS A 50 28.27 13.70 -23.99
CA LYS A 50 26.86 13.87 -24.33
C LYS A 50 26.50 13.14 -25.63
N GLU A 51 27.35 13.25 -26.66
CA GLU A 51 27.18 12.56 -27.94
C GLU A 51 27.24 11.03 -27.78
N ALA A 52 28.21 10.52 -27.00
CA ALA A 52 28.33 9.08 -26.72
C ALA A 52 27.14 8.54 -25.91
N LYS A 53 26.56 9.35 -25.02
CA LYS A 53 25.36 9.00 -24.25
C LYS A 53 24.13 8.92 -25.16
N GLU A 54 23.91 9.91 -26.02
CA GLU A 54 22.81 9.91 -27.01
C GLU A 54 22.90 8.68 -27.93
N ALA A 55 24.11 8.36 -28.42
CA ALA A 55 24.35 7.18 -29.24
C ALA A 55 24.03 5.88 -28.50
N TYR A 56 24.43 5.75 -27.22
CA TYR A 56 24.13 4.55 -26.43
C TYR A 56 22.64 4.40 -26.12
N GLU A 57 21.93 5.47 -25.79
CA GLU A 57 20.49 5.44 -25.52
C GLU A 57 19.66 4.98 -26.73
N VAL A 58 20.12 5.31 -27.95
CA VAL A 58 19.47 4.87 -29.18
C VAL A 58 19.87 3.45 -29.57
N LEU A 59 21.17 3.11 -29.51
CA LEU A 59 21.67 1.82 -29.99
C LEU A 59 21.52 0.66 -28.99
N SER A 60 21.30 0.94 -27.70
CA SER A 60 21.06 -0.11 -26.68
C SER A 60 19.61 -0.60 -26.62
N ASP A 61 18.66 0.18 -27.15
CA ASP A 61 17.25 -0.20 -27.23
C ASP A 61 16.94 -0.78 -28.61
N ALA A 62 16.41 -2.01 -28.65
CA ALA A 62 16.17 -2.72 -29.91
C ALA A 62 15.17 -2.00 -30.83
N GLN A 63 14.15 -1.31 -30.27
CA GLN A 63 13.15 -0.59 -31.06
C GLN A 63 13.73 0.72 -31.60
N LYS A 64 14.47 1.48 -30.77
CA LYS A 64 15.12 2.73 -31.21
C LYS A 64 16.24 2.48 -32.21
N ARG A 65 17.02 1.40 -32.04
CA ARG A 65 18.04 0.98 -32.99
C ARG A 65 17.43 0.64 -34.34
N ALA A 66 16.34 -0.13 -34.37
CA ALA A 66 15.65 -0.45 -35.62
C ALA A 66 15.11 0.81 -36.33
N ALA A 67 14.53 1.76 -35.57
CA ALA A 67 14.08 3.04 -36.13
C ALA A 67 15.24 3.89 -36.68
N TYR A 68 16.36 3.93 -35.97
CA TYR A 68 17.58 4.61 -36.41
C TYR A 68 18.19 3.97 -37.66
N ASP A 69 18.23 2.64 -37.72
CA ASP A 69 18.77 1.90 -38.86
C ASP A 69 17.90 2.09 -40.12
N GLN A 70 16.59 2.32 -39.97
CA GLN A 70 15.65 2.54 -41.08
C GLN A 70 15.57 4.00 -41.55
N PHE A 71 15.61 4.96 -40.63
CA PHE A 71 15.30 6.37 -40.91
C PHE A 71 16.42 7.35 -40.51
N GLY A 72 17.57 6.84 -40.06
CA GLY A 72 18.68 7.64 -39.56
C GLY A 72 18.29 8.48 -38.33
N HIS A 73 18.96 9.62 -38.13
CA HIS A 73 18.65 10.51 -37.00
C HIS A 73 17.19 10.99 -36.99
N ALA A 74 16.51 11.06 -38.13
CA ALA A 74 15.11 11.48 -38.21
C ALA A 74 14.13 10.49 -37.55
N GLY A 75 14.48 9.19 -37.50
CA GLY A 75 13.65 8.16 -36.85
C GLY A 75 13.66 8.19 -35.33
N VAL A 76 14.59 8.96 -34.74
CA VAL A 76 14.83 9.05 -33.30
C VAL A 76 14.94 10.49 -32.83
N ASP A 77 14.64 11.46 -33.70
CA ASP A 77 14.66 12.88 -33.38
C ASP A 77 13.42 13.25 -32.56
N PRO A 78 13.58 13.70 -31.31
CA PRO A 78 12.44 14.12 -30.48
C PRO A 78 11.67 15.32 -31.05
N SER A 79 12.24 16.04 -32.03
CA SER A 79 11.70 17.28 -32.58
C SER A 79 10.91 17.10 -33.89
N MET A 80 10.93 15.92 -34.51
CA MET A 80 10.19 15.59 -35.76
C MET A 80 8.97 14.69 -35.53
N GLY A 81 8.51 14.57 -34.29
CA GLY A 81 7.25 13.92 -33.92
C GLY A 81 6.19 14.95 -33.56
N GLY A 82 5.48 15.49 -34.56
CA GLY A 82 4.29 16.31 -34.36
C GLY A 82 3.15 15.47 -33.78
N GLY A 83 3.15 15.29 -32.46
CA GLY A 83 2.12 14.58 -31.72
C GLY A 83 2.66 13.85 -30.50
N ARG A 84 2.49 14.46 -29.33
CA ARG A 84 2.83 13.99 -27.96
C ARG A 84 4.31 14.15 -27.60
N GLY A 85 4.57 15.24 -26.88
CA GLY A 85 5.87 15.58 -26.35
C GLY A 85 6.36 14.62 -25.27
N PHE A 86 7.67 14.62 -25.08
CA PHE A 86 8.29 14.27 -23.80
C PHE A 86 9.59 15.06 -23.65
N GLY A 87 9.50 16.16 -22.92
CA GLY A 87 10.64 16.92 -22.44
C GLY A 87 10.44 17.19 -20.95
N GLY A 88 11.23 16.52 -20.12
CA GLY A 88 11.53 16.92 -18.75
C GLY A 88 10.67 16.28 -17.65
N GLY A 89 11.34 15.49 -16.80
CA GLY A 89 10.92 15.29 -15.41
C GLY A 89 10.52 13.87 -15.05
N GLY A 90 11.37 13.26 -14.21
CA GLY A 90 11.06 12.28 -13.16
C GLY A 90 9.81 11.40 -13.23
N ALA A 91 10.06 10.11 -13.09
CA ALA A 91 9.16 9.06 -12.59
C ALA A 91 8.13 8.46 -13.56
N SER A 92 8.17 7.12 -13.63
CA SER A 92 7.07 6.21 -13.96
C SER A 92 6.24 6.49 -15.22
N PHE A 93 6.83 6.26 -16.39
CA PHE A 93 6.07 6.27 -17.66
C PHE A 93 6.32 5.05 -18.58
N SER A 94 7.09 4.05 -18.14
CA SER A 94 7.28 2.79 -18.87
C SER A 94 6.05 1.88 -18.84
N ASP A 95 5.25 1.95 -17.77
CA ASP A 95 4.21 0.96 -17.52
C ASP A 95 2.84 1.34 -18.12
N ILE A 96 2.67 2.60 -18.53
CA ILE A 96 1.41 3.10 -19.11
C ILE A 96 1.47 3.13 -20.65
N PHE A 97 2.66 3.20 -21.26
CA PHE A 97 2.81 3.22 -22.72
C PHE A 97 3.11 1.86 -23.34
N GLY A 98 3.51 0.86 -22.53
CA GLY A 98 3.65 -0.53 -22.97
C GLY A 98 2.32 -1.20 -23.34
N ASP A 99 1.27 -0.98 -22.55
CA ASP A 99 -0.04 -1.64 -22.76
C ASP A 99 -0.86 -1.00 -23.88
N VAL A 100 -0.63 0.28 -24.21
CA VAL A 100 -1.45 0.99 -25.21
C VAL A 100 -0.85 0.90 -26.63
N PHE A 101 0.47 0.77 -26.77
CA PHE A 101 1.12 0.63 -28.09
C PHE A 101 1.40 -0.83 -28.50
N GLY A 102 1.37 -1.78 -27.56
CA GLY A 102 1.40 -3.22 -27.86
C GLY A 102 0.15 -3.70 -28.62
N ASP A 103 -1.01 -3.09 -28.34
CA ASP A 103 -2.30 -3.48 -28.93
C ASP A 103 -2.55 -2.92 -30.34
N ILE A 104 -1.79 -1.90 -30.79
CA ILE A 104 -2.05 -1.22 -32.07
C ILE A 104 -1.17 -1.71 -33.22
N PHE A 105 0.06 -2.20 -32.96
CA PHE A 105 0.99 -2.64 -34.03
C PHE A 105 1.29 -4.15 -34.04
N GLY A 106 0.67 -4.93 -33.15
CA GLY A 106 0.76 -6.39 -33.10
C GLY A 106 -0.23 -7.09 -34.04
N GLY A 107 0.00 -7.03 -35.35
CA GLY A 107 -0.71 -7.89 -36.30
C GLY A 107 -0.31 -9.36 -36.13
N GLY A 108 -1.17 -10.19 -35.53
CA GLY A 108 -0.92 -11.63 -35.53
C GLY A 108 -1.53 -12.50 -34.42
N ARG A 109 -2.76 -12.25 -33.97
CA ARG A 109 -3.65 -13.32 -33.46
C ARG A 109 -5.05 -12.77 -33.37
N GLY A 110 -6.00 -13.39 -34.08
CA GLY A 110 -7.40 -13.03 -34.01
C GLY A 110 -7.88 -13.09 -32.56
N SER A 111 -8.05 -11.92 -31.93
CA SER A 111 -8.92 -11.80 -30.78
C SER A 111 -10.33 -11.88 -31.32
N ALA A 112 -10.86 -13.10 -31.36
CA ALA A 112 -12.28 -13.34 -31.57
C ALA A 112 -13.03 -12.47 -30.55
N GLY A 113 -13.71 -11.43 -31.04
CA GLY A 113 -14.46 -10.46 -30.25
C GLY A 113 -15.74 -11.01 -29.62
N GLY A 114 -15.71 -12.26 -29.14
CA GLY A 114 -16.78 -12.83 -28.34
C GLY A 114 -16.93 -12.10 -27.00
N PRO A 115 -18.03 -12.33 -26.27
CA PRO A 115 -18.23 -11.76 -24.94
C PRO A 115 -16.99 -12.07 -24.08
N ARG A 116 -16.25 -11.04 -23.69
CA ARG A 116 -15.06 -11.22 -22.85
C ARG A 116 -15.53 -11.81 -21.53
N VAL A 117 -15.10 -13.04 -21.24
CA VAL A 117 -15.27 -13.65 -19.92
C VAL A 117 -14.43 -12.80 -18.97
N GLN A 118 -15.08 -12.03 -18.11
CA GLN A 118 -14.41 -11.14 -17.17
C GLN A 118 -14.58 -11.69 -15.76
N ARG A 119 -13.48 -11.77 -15.02
CA ARG A 119 -13.52 -12.09 -13.60
C ARG A 119 -14.33 -11.03 -12.86
N GLY A 120 -15.11 -11.45 -11.87
CA GLY A 120 -15.86 -10.53 -11.02
C GLY A 120 -14.95 -9.67 -10.15
N SER A 121 -15.47 -8.54 -9.70
CA SER A 121 -14.74 -7.60 -8.85
C SER A 121 -14.45 -8.20 -7.48
N ASP A 122 -13.29 -7.86 -6.93
CA ASP A 122 -12.98 -8.16 -5.53
C ASP A 122 -13.77 -7.22 -4.61
N LEU A 123 -14.29 -7.75 -3.50
CA LEU A 123 -15.01 -7.00 -2.49
C LEU A 123 -14.12 -6.73 -1.27
N ARG A 124 -14.38 -5.62 -0.58
CA ARG A 124 -13.73 -5.29 0.69
C ARG A 124 -14.78 -5.12 1.78
N TYR A 125 -14.58 -5.80 2.90
CA TYR A 125 -15.41 -5.67 4.10
C TYR A 125 -14.53 -5.27 5.28
N ASN A 126 -14.87 -4.17 5.97
CA ASN A 126 -14.16 -3.78 7.18
C ASN A 126 -14.82 -4.47 8.37
N LEU A 127 -14.09 -5.37 9.03
CA LEU A 127 -14.55 -6.08 10.22
C LEU A 127 -13.97 -5.39 11.46
N GLU A 128 -14.85 -4.81 12.26
CA GLU A 128 -14.48 -4.25 13.56
C GLU A 128 -14.47 -5.33 14.64
N LEU A 129 -13.38 -5.41 15.39
CA LEU A 129 -13.20 -6.37 16.49
C LEU A 129 -12.82 -5.64 17.77
N SER A 130 -13.12 -6.23 18.92
CA SER A 130 -12.51 -5.79 20.18
C SER A 130 -11.07 -6.33 20.29
N LEU A 131 -10.28 -5.76 21.19
CA LEU A 131 -8.91 -6.22 21.43
C LEU A 131 -8.88 -7.67 21.93
N GLU A 132 -9.83 -8.04 22.79
CA GLU A 132 -9.96 -9.40 23.34
C GLU A 132 -10.23 -10.42 22.24
N ASP A 133 -11.21 -10.13 21.36
CA ASP A 133 -11.55 -10.99 20.22
C ASP A 133 -10.39 -11.11 19.22
N ALA A 134 -9.67 -10.01 18.99
CA ALA A 134 -8.51 -9.98 18.11
C ALA A 134 -7.36 -10.85 18.64
N VAL A 135 -7.16 -10.89 19.96
CA VAL A 135 -6.09 -11.67 20.60
C VAL A 135 -6.47 -13.14 20.77
N ALA A 136 -7.69 -13.43 21.24
CA ALA A 136 -8.17 -14.80 21.42
C ALA A 136 -8.47 -15.51 20.10
N GLY A 137 -8.80 -14.74 19.05
CA GLY A 137 -9.34 -15.27 17.80
C GLY A 137 -10.82 -15.61 17.95
N THR A 138 -11.60 -15.33 16.91
CA THR A 138 -13.05 -15.54 16.94
C THR A 138 -13.59 -15.93 15.56
N SER A 139 -14.81 -16.44 15.51
CA SER A 139 -15.52 -16.73 14.26
C SER A 139 -16.74 -15.82 14.15
N VAL A 140 -16.69 -14.86 13.23
CA VAL A 140 -17.75 -13.86 13.06
C VAL A 140 -18.54 -14.14 11.79
N LYS A 141 -19.87 -14.09 11.88
CA LYS A 141 -20.75 -14.14 10.71
C LYS A 141 -20.98 -12.74 10.19
N ILE A 142 -20.55 -12.48 8.95
CA ILE A 142 -20.74 -11.21 8.26
C ILE A 142 -21.80 -11.34 7.19
N LYS A 143 -22.54 -10.26 6.93
CA LYS A 143 -23.52 -10.18 5.84
C LYS A 143 -22.95 -9.26 4.76
N VAL A 144 -22.77 -9.80 3.55
CA VAL A 144 -22.17 -9.08 2.43
C VAL A 144 -23.17 -9.04 1.28
N PRO A 145 -23.65 -7.84 0.89
CA PRO A 145 -24.41 -7.70 -0.34
C PRO A 145 -23.46 -7.88 -1.53
N THR A 146 -23.74 -8.85 -2.40
CA THR A 146 -22.92 -9.14 -3.56
C THR A 146 -23.79 -9.50 -4.76
N TRP A 147 -23.21 -9.36 -5.94
CA TRP A 147 -23.78 -9.94 -7.14
C TRP A 147 -23.41 -11.41 -7.24
N VAL A 148 -24.42 -12.28 -7.30
CA VAL A 148 -24.24 -13.71 -7.54
C VAL A 148 -24.63 -14.06 -8.97
N SER A 149 -24.03 -15.13 -9.50
CA SER A 149 -24.41 -15.66 -10.81
C SER A 149 -25.88 -16.08 -10.75
N CYS A 150 -26.64 -15.76 -11.79
CA CYS A 150 -28.05 -16.13 -11.81
C CYS A 150 -28.19 -17.65 -12.01
N ASP A 151 -28.66 -18.36 -10.98
CA ASP A 151 -28.85 -19.82 -11.02
C ASP A 151 -29.78 -20.28 -12.16
N THR A 152 -30.73 -19.43 -12.57
CA THR A 152 -31.70 -19.78 -13.63
C THR A 152 -31.04 -19.87 -15.01
N CYS A 153 -30.01 -19.07 -15.27
CA CYS A 153 -29.33 -19.00 -16.56
C CYS A 153 -27.83 -19.37 -16.52
N GLY A 154 -27.29 -19.63 -15.33
CA GLY A 154 -25.87 -19.94 -15.14
C GLY A 154 -24.93 -18.81 -15.55
N GLY A 155 -25.39 -17.56 -15.51
CA GLY A 155 -24.57 -16.40 -15.87
C GLY A 155 -24.64 -15.96 -17.34
N ASN A 156 -25.30 -16.71 -18.22
CA ASN A 156 -25.34 -16.40 -19.66
C ASN A 156 -26.39 -15.33 -20.05
N GLY A 157 -27.28 -14.96 -19.13
CA GLY A 157 -28.34 -13.97 -19.35
C GLY A 157 -29.51 -14.42 -20.22
N ALA A 158 -29.45 -15.60 -20.85
CA ALA A 158 -30.51 -16.16 -21.69
C ALA A 158 -31.49 -16.99 -20.86
N LYS A 159 -32.73 -17.13 -21.34
CA LYS A 159 -33.71 -18.04 -20.73
C LYS A 159 -33.20 -19.48 -20.76
N LYS A 160 -33.55 -20.28 -19.76
CA LYS A 160 -33.13 -21.68 -19.68
C LYS A 160 -33.56 -22.45 -20.94
N GLY A 161 -32.58 -23.06 -21.62
CA GLY A 161 -32.80 -23.78 -22.88
C GLY A 161 -32.61 -22.94 -24.15
N THR A 162 -32.50 -21.62 -24.06
CA THR A 162 -32.07 -20.74 -25.16
C THR A 162 -30.61 -20.32 -24.95
N SER A 163 -29.95 -19.92 -26.04
CA SER A 163 -28.57 -19.44 -26.01
C SER A 163 -28.47 -18.11 -26.74
N ALA A 164 -27.46 -17.31 -26.38
CA ALA A 164 -27.18 -16.08 -27.08
C ALA A 164 -26.73 -16.40 -28.52
N LYS A 165 -27.40 -15.84 -29.51
CA LYS A 165 -27.03 -16.01 -30.92
C LYS A 165 -25.93 -15.02 -31.27
N THR A 166 -25.01 -15.41 -32.15
CA THR A 166 -24.00 -14.50 -32.69
C THR A 166 -24.68 -13.32 -33.36
N CYS A 167 -24.24 -12.10 -33.05
CA CYS A 167 -24.83 -10.89 -33.62
C CYS A 167 -24.61 -10.88 -35.14
N GLY A 168 -25.69 -10.80 -35.92
CA GLY A 168 -25.61 -10.78 -37.38
C GLY A 168 -24.94 -9.52 -37.96
N THR A 169 -24.93 -8.40 -37.23
CA THR A 169 -24.40 -7.12 -37.71
C THR A 169 -22.88 -6.99 -37.54
N CYS A 170 -22.31 -7.59 -36.50
CA CYS A 170 -20.85 -7.59 -36.28
C CYS A 170 -20.23 -8.99 -36.40
N HIS A 171 -21.02 -10.02 -36.71
CA HIS A 171 -20.60 -11.43 -36.77
C HIS A 171 -19.81 -11.90 -35.54
N GLY A 172 -20.18 -11.40 -34.35
CA GLY A 172 -19.48 -11.75 -33.12
C GLY A 172 -18.20 -10.96 -32.86
N ALA A 173 -17.93 -9.87 -33.61
CA ALA A 173 -16.77 -9.00 -33.34
C ALA A 173 -17.05 -7.91 -32.29
N GLY A 174 -18.32 -7.66 -31.94
CA GLY A 174 -18.73 -6.61 -31.00
C GLY A 174 -18.57 -5.17 -31.53
N GLN A 175 -17.83 -4.98 -32.61
CA GLN A 175 -17.59 -3.70 -33.27
C GLN A 175 -17.91 -3.81 -34.75
N VAL A 176 -18.28 -2.68 -35.36
CA VAL A 176 -18.52 -2.54 -36.79
C VAL A 176 -17.53 -1.52 -37.35
N ARG A 177 -16.90 -1.85 -38.48
CA ARG A 177 -15.97 -0.95 -39.16
C ARG A 177 -16.75 -0.15 -40.20
N MET A 178 -16.90 1.15 -39.99
CA MET A 178 -17.44 2.05 -41.00
C MET A 178 -16.28 2.64 -41.80
N GLN A 179 -16.25 2.36 -43.10
CA GLN A 179 -15.26 2.89 -44.02
C GLN A 179 -15.92 3.97 -44.87
N GLN A 180 -15.46 5.23 -44.74
CA GLN A 180 -15.80 6.31 -45.65
C GLN A 180 -14.51 6.81 -46.30
N GLY A 181 -14.34 6.47 -47.58
CA GLY A 181 -13.11 6.78 -48.33
C GLY A 181 -11.88 6.11 -47.72
N PHE A 182 -10.83 6.90 -47.47
CA PHE A 182 -9.55 6.44 -46.90
C PHE A 182 -9.54 6.39 -45.36
N PHE A 183 -10.62 6.84 -44.70
CA PHE A 183 -10.77 6.73 -43.25
C PHE A 183 -11.62 5.52 -42.88
N SER A 184 -11.11 4.68 -41.99
CA SER A 184 -11.90 3.62 -41.35
C SER A 184 -12.02 3.89 -39.86
N VAL A 185 -13.25 4.08 -39.39
CA VAL A 185 -13.55 4.27 -37.97
C VAL A 185 -14.18 2.99 -37.44
N GLN A 186 -13.65 2.48 -36.35
CA GLN A 186 -14.27 1.38 -35.61
C GLN A 186 -15.27 1.97 -34.61
N GLN A 187 -16.51 1.51 -34.66
CA GLN A 187 -17.56 1.89 -33.74
C GLN A 187 -18.09 0.63 -33.04
N THR A 188 -18.57 0.77 -31.80
CA THR A 188 -19.29 -0.31 -31.11
C THR A 188 -20.53 -0.71 -31.92
N CYS A 189 -20.77 -2.02 -32.07
CA CYS A 189 -21.90 -2.50 -32.85
C CYS A 189 -23.23 -2.01 -32.21
N PRO A 190 -24.11 -1.31 -32.94
CA PRO A 190 -25.35 -0.76 -32.38
C PRO A 190 -26.35 -1.85 -31.98
N THR A 191 -26.25 -3.04 -32.58
CA THR A 191 -27.20 -4.16 -32.37
C THR A 191 -26.88 -4.98 -31.13
N CYS A 192 -25.59 -5.19 -30.81
CA CYS A 192 -25.19 -5.96 -29.62
C CYS A 192 -24.50 -5.10 -28.55
N HIS A 193 -24.38 -3.78 -28.76
CA HIS A 193 -23.71 -2.84 -27.87
C HIS A 193 -22.32 -3.32 -27.39
N GLY A 194 -21.50 -3.87 -28.30
CA GLY A 194 -20.18 -4.38 -27.93
C GLY A 194 -20.13 -5.85 -27.49
N LYS A 195 -21.26 -6.50 -27.19
CA LYS A 195 -21.27 -7.87 -26.64
C LYS A 195 -20.94 -8.99 -27.63
N GLY A 196 -21.04 -8.75 -28.94
CA GLY A 196 -20.85 -9.78 -29.98
C GLY A 196 -21.98 -10.81 -30.10
N SER A 197 -22.85 -10.92 -29.10
CA SER A 197 -24.02 -11.81 -29.10
C SER A 197 -25.31 -11.06 -28.79
N VAL A 198 -26.43 -11.55 -29.30
CA VAL A 198 -27.78 -11.04 -29.05
C VAL A 198 -28.59 -12.11 -28.33
N ILE A 199 -29.22 -11.73 -27.23
CA ILE A 199 -30.11 -12.59 -26.46
C ILE A 199 -31.54 -12.29 -26.91
N GLU A 200 -32.16 -13.20 -27.67
CA GLU A 200 -33.55 -13.04 -28.13
C GLU A 200 -34.54 -13.19 -26.97
N GLU A 201 -34.29 -14.16 -26.09
CA GLU A 201 -35.12 -14.42 -24.90
C GLU A 201 -34.31 -14.17 -23.63
N PRO A 202 -34.39 -12.96 -23.04
CA PRO A 202 -33.68 -12.66 -21.80
C PRO A 202 -34.22 -13.51 -20.64
N CYS A 203 -33.32 -13.91 -19.74
CA CYS A 203 -33.70 -14.62 -18.53
C CYS A 203 -34.65 -13.76 -17.68
N PRO A 204 -35.81 -14.29 -17.21
CA PRO A 204 -36.77 -13.50 -16.44
C PRO A 204 -36.24 -13.10 -15.06
N ALA A 205 -35.38 -13.91 -14.45
CA ALA A 205 -34.84 -13.66 -13.11
C ALA A 205 -33.82 -12.50 -13.08
N CYS A 206 -32.89 -12.48 -14.03
CA CYS A 206 -31.84 -11.45 -14.10
C CYS A 206 -32.06 -10.41 -15.21
N ARG A 207 -33.17 -10.49 -15.95
CA ARG A 207 -33.54 -9.60 -17.08
C ARG A 207 -32.40 -9.41 -18.11
N GLY A 208 -31.71 -10.48 -18.46
CA GLY A 208 -30.60 -10.44 -19.43
C GLY A 208 -29.24 -9.98 -18.88
N VAL A 209 -29.14 -9.65 -17.57
CA VAL A 209 -27.90 -9.19 -16.94
C VAL A 209 -26.93 -10.33 -16.61
N GLY A 210 -27.43 -11.54 -16.35
CA GLY A 210 -26.63 -12.72 -16.00
C GLY A 210 -26.31 -12.87 -14.50
N ARG A 211 -26.55 -11.83 -13.69
CA ARG A 211 -26.32 -11.80 -12.24
C ARG A 211 -27.50 -11.19 -11.49
N ILE A 212 -27.63 -11.53 -10.22
CA ILE A 212 -28.66 -10.99 -9.30
C ILE A 212 -28.00 -10.50 -8.01
N GLN A 213 -28.58 -9.50 -7.35
CA GLN A 213 -28.10 -9.07 -6.03
C GLN A 213 -28.66 -9.99 -4.95
N GLU A 214 -27.77 -10.48 -4.09
CA GLU A 214 -28.11 -11.28 -2.93
C GLU A 214 -27.24 -10.87 -1.73
N THR A 215 -27.76 -11.04 -0.51
CA THR A 215 -26.98 -10.84 0.71
C THR A 215 -26.50 -12.20 1.23
N LYS A 216 -25.22 -12.50 1.03
CA LYS A 216 -24.60 -13.72 1.56
C LYS A 216 -24.26 -13.54 3.04
N THR A 217 -24.51 -14.57 3.85
CA THR A 217 -24.00 -14.64 5.22
C THR A 217 -22.78 -15.56 5.25
N LEU A 218 -21.60 -14.99 5.45
CA LEU A 218 -20.32 -15.71 5.42
C LEU A 218 -19.74 -15.80 6.83
N SER A 219 -19.18 -16.96 7.17
CA SER A 219 -18.47 -17.15 8.44
C SER A 219 -16.98 -16.91 8.24
N VAL A 220 -16.46 -15.83 8.81
CA VAL A 220 -15.03 -15.48 8.76
C VAL A 220 -14.35 -16.01 10.02
N LYS A 221 -13.36 -16.89 9.85
CA LYS A 221 -12.52 -17.35 10.96
C LYS A 221 -11.34 -16.40 11.11
N VAL A 222 -11.34 -15.63 12.18
CA VAL A 222 -10.28 -14.68 12.52
C VAL A 222 -9.22 -15.41 13.35
N PRO A 223 -7.97 -15.50 12.87
CA PRO A 223 -6.91 -16.13 13.65
C PRO A 223 -6.56 -15.29 14.90
N PRO A 224 -6.09 -15.91 15.98
CA PRO A 224 -5.64 -15.19 17.16
C PRO A 224 -4.43 -14.31 16.84
N GLY A 225 -4.40 -13.11 17.41
CA GLY A 225 -3.28 -12.17 17.31
C GLY A 225 -3.36 -11.19 16.14
N VAL A 226 -4.48 -11.12 15.41
CA VAL A 226 -4.66 -10.18 14.30
C VAL A 226 -4.56 -8.74 14.76
N ASP A 227 -4.02 -7.88 13.91
CA ASP A 227 -3.90 -6.46 14.16
C ASP A 227 -4.69 -5.62 13.15
N THR A 228 -4.85 -4.34 13.45
CA THR A 228 -5.47 -3.38 12.54
C THR A 228 -4.69 -3.32 11.23
N GLY A 229 -5.40 -3.54 10.13
CA GLY A 229 -4.81 -3.56 8.78
C GLY A 229 -4.54 -4.96 8.24
N ASP A 230 -4.60 -6.01 9.08
CA ASP A 230 -4.56 -7.39 8.59
C ASP A 230 -5.73 -7.68 7.65
N ARG A 231 -5.47 -8.53 6.64
CA ARG A 231 -6.42 -8.87 5.58
C ARG A 231 -6.63 -10.37 5.54
N ILE A 232 -7.88 -10.79 5.69
CA ILE A 232 -8.31 -12.19 5.54
C ILE A 232 -8.98 -12.31 4.17
N ARG A 233 -8.45 -13.20 3.33
CA ARG A 233 -8.98 -13.46 1.98
C ARG A 233 -9.93 -14.64 2.00
N LEU A 234 -11.17 -14.42 1.55
CA LEU A 234 -12.13 -15.47 1.23
C LEU A 234 -12.19 -15.62 -0.29
N ALA A 235 -11.58 -16.69 -0.80
CA ALA A 235 -11.46 -16.92 -2.23
C ALA A 235 -12.82 -17.24 -2.87
N GLY A 236 -13.14 -16.58 -3.98
CA GLY A 236 -14.39 -16.79 -4.74
C GLY A 236 -15.66 -16.22 -4.10
N GLU A 237 -15.54 -15.49 -3.00
CA GLU A 237 -16.69 -14.85 -2.31
C GLU A 237 -16.88 -13.37 -2.68
N GLY A 238 -16.19 -12.88 -3.72
CA GLY A 238 -16.39 -11.55 -4.29
C GLY A 238 -17.63 -11.47 -5.18
N GLU A 239 -17.63 -10.53 -6.13
CA GLU A 239 -18.72 -10.42 -7.10
C GLU A 239 -18.64 -11.52 -8.16
N ALA A 240 -19.79 -11.92 -8.71
CA ALA A 240 -19.86 -12.81 -9.86
C ALA A 240 -19.25 -12.14 -11.11
N GLY A 241 -18.47 -12.92 -11.87
CA GLY A 241 -17.90 -12.48 -13.13
C GLY A 241 -18.92 -12.32 -14.26
N ASP A 242 -18.59 -11.48 -15.23
CA ASP A 242 -19.43 -11.27 -16.39
C ASP A 242 -19.23 -12.38 -17.42
N ASN A 243 -20.32 -12.73 -18.12
CA ASN A 243 -20.35 -13.77 -19.16
C ASN A 243 -19.86 -15.15 -18.68
N GLY A 244 -20.17 -15.52 -17.43
CA GLY A 244 -19.73 -16.79 -16.84
C GLY A 244 -18.28 -16.80 -16.36
N GLY A 245 -17.69 -15.62 -16.15
CA GLY A 245 -16.36 -15.50 -15.55
C GLY A 245 -16.33 -15.92 -14.08
N PRO A 246 -15.16 -16.35 -13.57
CA PRO A 246 -15.01 -16.73 -12.18
C PRO A 246 -15.29 -15.54 -11.26
N PRO A 247 -15.78 -15.78 -10.04
CA PRO A 247 -16.00 -14.71 -9.08
C PRO A 247 -14.69 -14.05 -8.63
N GLY A 248 -14.81 -12.82 -8.16
CA GLY A 248 -13.76 -12.14 -7.41
C GLY A 248 -13.58 -12.76 -6.02
N ASP A 249 -12.69 -12.17 -5.23
CA ASP A 249 -12.47 -12.54 -3.82
C ASP A 249 -13.04 -11.50 -2.87
N LEU A 250 -13.33 -11.92 -1.64
CA LEU A 250 -13.68 -11.00 -0.56
C LEU A 250 -12.49 -10.83 0.38
N TYR A 251 -12.01 -9.59 0.50
CA TYR A 251 -10.99 -9.18 1.45
C TYR A 251 -11.65 -8.58 2.69
N VAL A 252 -11.56 -9.31 3.80
CA VAL A 252 -12.00 -8.83 5.10
C VAL A 252 -10.83 -8.13 5.76
N GLN A 253 -10.90 -6.81 5.87
CA GLN A 253 -9.89 -6.01 6.55
C GLN A 253 -10.27 -5.85 8.02
N VAL A 254 -9.36 -6.24 8.90
CA VAL A 254 -9.55 -6.15 10.35
C VAL A 254 -9.26 -4.73 10.82
N HIS A 255 -10.15 -4.22 11.67
CA HIS A 255 -9.95 -3.00 12.44
C HIS A 255 -10.20 -3.30 13.91
N VAL A 256 -9.16 -3.19 14.74
CA VAL A 256 -9.29 -3.38 16.18
C VAL A 256 -9.70 -2.07 16.81
N ARG A 257 -10.80 -2.07 17.55
CA ARG A 257 -11.29 -0.89 18.27
C ARG A 257 -10.28 -0.47 19.34
N GLU A 258 -10.17 0.84 19.54
CA GLU A 258 -9.38 1.40 20.63
C GLU A 258 -9.93 0.91 21.98
N HIS A 259 -9.04 0.42 22.85
CA HIS A 259 -9.41 -0.08 24.17
C HIS A 259 -9.10 0.99 25.24
N PRO A 260 -9.98 1.23 26.22
CA PRO A 260 -9.83 2.29 27.22
C PRO A 260 -8.68 2.08 28.24
N ILE A 261 -7.95 0.96 28.16
CA ILE A 261 -6.97 0.54 29.19
C ILE A 261 -5.69 0.10 28.50
N PHE A 262 -5.82 -0.70 27.45
CA PHE A 262 -4.69 -1.22 26.69
C PHE A 262 -4.52 -0.47 25.38
N SER A 263 -3.30 -0.06 25.11
CA SER A 263 -2.84 0.32 23.78
C SER A 263 -1.93 -0.78 23.27
N ARG A 264 -2.18 -1.26 22.05
CA ARG A 264 -1.35 -2.29 21.42
C ARG A 264 -0.33 -1.63 20.50
N ASP A 265 0.92 -2.04 20.64
CA ASP A 265 2.00 -1.71 19.72
C ASP A 265 2.71 -3.02 19.35
N ASP A 266 2.42 -3.50 18.14
CA ASP A 266 2.85 -4.78 17.61
C ASP A 266 2.46 -5.97 18.52
N SER A 267 3.45 -6.59 19.19
CA SER A 267 3.25 -7.70 20.13
C SER A 267 3.10 -7.23 21.58
N HIS A 268 3.45 -5.99 21.86
CA HIS A 268 3.44 -5.42 23.20
C HIS A 268 2.12 -4.71 23.49
N LEU A 269 1.72 -4.75 24.76
CA LEU A 269 0.59 -4.00 25.27
C LEU A 269 1.11 -2.95 26.25
N TYR A 270 0.48 -1.79 26.23
CA TYR A 270 0.76 -0.69 27.13
C TYR A 270 -0.51 -0.38 27.90
N CYS A 271 -0.40 -0.22 29.20
CA CYS A 271 -1.50 0.30 30.01
C CYS A 271 -0.99 1.34 30.99
N GLU A 272 -1.82 2.35 31.25
CA GLU A 272 -1.56 3.31 32.30
C GLU A 272 -2.24 2.85 33.58
N VAL A 273 -1.45 2.80 34.65
CA VAL A 273 -1.89 2.29 35.95
C VAL A 273 -1.80 3.42 36.96
N PRO A 274 -2.94 4.02 37.35
CA PRO A 274 -2.96 5.05 38.37
C PRO A 274 -2.64 4.43 39.73
N ILE A 275 -1.75 5.07 40.49
CA ILE A 275 -1.40 4.69 41.85
C ILE A 275 -1.51 5.88 42.78
N ASP A 276 -1.88 5.64 44.02
CA ASP A 276 -1.93 6.67 45.05
C ASP A 276 -0.54 7.09 45.52
N PHE A 277 -0.42 8.34 45.96
CA PHE A 277 0.83 8.91 46.45
C PHE A 277 1.49 8.09 47.59
N PRO A 278 0.75 7.61 48.61
CA PRO A 278 1.33 6.74 49.64
C PRO A 278 1.96 5.46 49.08
N THR A 279 1.28 4.75 48.19
CA THR A 279 1.84 3.53 47.56
C THR A 279 3.06 3.84 46.70
N ALA A 280 3.08 4.97 46.00
CA ALA A 280 4.26 5.40 45.25
C ALA A 280 5.47 5.67 46.15
N ALA A 281 5.24 6.29 47.31
CA ALA A 281 6.28 6.64 48.27
C ALA A 281 6.78 5.44 49.08
N LEU A 282 5.86 4.66 49.65
CA LEU A 282 6.14 3.57 50.60
C LEU A 282 6.34 2.21 49.91
N GLY A 283 5.95 2.09 48.64
CA GLY A 283 5.87 0.82 47.94
C GLY A 283 4.61 0.03 48.33
N GLY A 284 4.31 -1.01 47.55
CA GLY A 284 3.12 -1.83 47.76
C GLY A 284 2.93 -2.88 46.68
N GLU A 285 1.73 -3.46 46.64
CA GLU A 285 1.29 -4.39 45.60
C GLU A 285 -0.01 -3.88 44.99
N LEU A 286 -0.13 -3.99 43.66
CA LEU A 286 -1.30 -3.57 42.91
C LEU A 286 -1.74 -4.66 41.94
N GLU A 287 -3.03 -4.90 41.82
CA GLU A 287 -3.57 -5.79 40.80
C GLU A 287 -3.72 -5.06 39.47
N VAL A 288 -3.03 -5.53 38.45
CA VAL A 288 -3.11 -4.98 37.09
C VAL A 288 -3.91 -5.92 36.21
N PRO A 289 -4.89 -5.41 35.43
CA PRO A 289 -5.61 -6.21 34.47
C PRO A 289 -4.68 -6.66 33.34
N THR A 290 -4.89 -7.88 32.86
CA THR A 290 -4.26 -8.48 31.68
C THR A 290 -5.36 -9.07 30.81
N LEU A 291 -5.03 -9.46 29.57
CA LEU A 291 -6.03 -10.06 28.68
C LEU A 291 -6.59 -11.40 29.19
N ASP A 292 -5.83 -12.14 30.01
CA ASP A 292 -6.20 -13.46 30.52
C ASP A 292 -6.67 -13.44 32.00
N GLY A 293 -6.81 -12.26 32.61
CA GLY A 293 -7.18 -12.11 34.02
C GLY A 293 -6.40 -11.01 34.74
N LYS A 294 -6.07 -11.20 36.02
CA LYS A 294 -5.37 -10.21 36.85
C LYS A 294 -4.01 -10.72 37.30
N VAL A 295 -3.02 -9.84 37.36
CA VAL A 295 -1.68 -10.15 37.86
C VAL A 295 -1.27 -9.13 38.91
N LYS A 296 -0.61 -9.59 39.98
CA LYS A 296 -0.07 -8.70 41.01
C LYS A 296 1.25 -8.09 40.54
N LEU A 297 1.31 -6.76 40.53
CA LEU A 297 2.50 -5.96 40.26
C LEU A 297 3.05 -5.40 41.58
N LYS A 298 4.30 -5.72 41.89
CA LYS A 298 5.00 -5.17 43.06
C LYS A 298 5.60 -3.81 42.71
N ILE A 299 5.22 -2.78 43.47
CA ILE A 299 5.68 -1.41 43.32
C ILE A 299 6.77 -1.16 44.37
N PRO A 300 8.03 -0.89 43.95
CA PRO A 300 9.09 -0.48 44.86
C PRO A 300 8.82 0.90 45.46
N GLU A 301 9.36 1.13 46.65
CA GLU A 301 9.38 2.45 47.29
C GLU A 301 10.02 3.53 46.41
N GLY A 302 9.56 4.77 46.55
CA GLY A 302 10.06 5.91 45.77
C GLY A 302 9.77 5.83 44.27
N THR A 303 8.76 5.07 43.85
CA THR A 303 8.39 4.95 42.43
C THR A 303 7.87 6.28 41.89
N GLN A 304 8.51 6.78 40.83
CA GLN A 304 8.16 8.02 40.17
C GLN A 304 7.10 7.80 39.09
N THR A 305 6.30 8.84 38.80
CA THR A 305 5.37 8.84 37.67
C THR A 305 6.12 8.64 36.34
N GLY A 306 5.51 7.90 35.42
CA GLY A 306 6.12 7.50 34.14
C GLY A 306 7.05 6.30 34.22
N LYS A 307 7.36 5.76 35.41
CA LYS A 307 8.14 4.53 35.54
C LYS A 307 7.37 3.37 34.89
N MET A 308 8.06 2.62 34.02
CA MET A 308 7.50 1.50 33.28
C MET A 308 7.89 0.17 33.95
N PHE A 309 6.89 -0.66 34.21
CA PHE A 309 7.08 -2.02 34.70
C PHE A 309 6.72 -3.00 33.59
N ARG A 310 7.63 -3.94 33.33
CA ARG A 310 7.47 -4.93 32.25
C ARG A 310 7.02 -6.27 32.84
N MET A 311 5.83 -6.71 32.45
CA MET A 311 5.32 -8.06 32.74
C MET A 311 5.57 -8.97 31.55
N ARG A 312 6.52 -9.90 31.71
CA ARG A 312 6.97 -10.79 30.64
C ARG A 312 5.88 -11.81 30.24
N GLY A 313 5.66 -11.99 28.94
CA GLY A 313 4.72 -12.97 28.38
C GLY A 313 3.25 -12.63 28.61
N LYS A 314 2.93 -11.35 28.84
CA LYS A 314 1.56 -10.86 29.07
C LYS A 314 1.04 -9.94 27.96
N GLY A 315 1.75 -9.86 26.84
CA GLY A 315 1.32 -9.18 25.61
C GLY A 315 0.62 -10.14 24.64
N VAL A 316 0.61 -9.72 23.37
CA VAL A 316 -0.08 -10.43 22.28
C VAL A 316 0.88 -11.37 21.55
N ARG A 317 0.37 -12.51 21.09
CA ARG A 317 1.09 -13.41 20.18
C ARG A 317 0.79 -13.02 18.73
N PRO A 318 1.78 -12.66 17.90
CA PRO A 318 1.55 -12.29 16.51
C PRO A 318 1.01 -13.44 15.65
N VAL A 319 0.16 -13.14 14.66
CA VAL A 319 -0.37 -14.13 13.70
C VAL A 319 0.74 -14.78 12.89
N ARG A 320 1.77 -14.01 12.50
CA ARG A 320 2.87 -14.44 11.61
C ARG A 320 3.92 -15.31 12.31
N GLY A 321 3.66 -15.71 13.55
CA GLY A 321 4.63 -16.40 14.40
C GLY A 321 5.59 -15.44 15.09
N GLY A 322 6.09 -15.85 16.25
CA GLY A 322 6.95 -15.04 17.10
C GLY A 322 6.73 -15.34 18.59
N PRO A 323 7.62 -14.83 19.46
CA PRO A 323 7.39 -14.88 20.90
C PRO A 323 6.15 -14.06 21.26
N GLN A 324 5.47 -14.46 22.33
CA GLN A 324 4.45 -13.62 22.94
C GLN A 324 5.12 -12.34 23.46
N GLY A 325 4.52 -11.19 23.17
CA GLY A 325 5.02 -9.93 23.69
C GLY A 325 4.74 -9.76 25.17
N ASP A 326 4.95 -8.54 25.65
CA ASP A 326 4.89 -8.19 27.07
C ASP A 326 3.87 -7.09 27.31
N LEU A 327 3.38 -7.03 28.55
CA LEU A 327 2.57 -5.91 29.03
C LEU A 327 3.46 -4.92 29.77
N ILE A 328 3.52 -3.69 29.27
CA ILE A 328 4.25 -2.57 29.85
C ILE A 328 3.24 -1.69 30.59
N CYS A 329 3.38 -1.66 31.92
CA CYS A 329 2.55 -0.85 32.78
C CYS A 329 3.28 0.45 33.08
N ARG A 330 2.75 1.56 32.59
CA ARG A 330 3.23 2.90 32.94
C ARG A 330 2.51 3.36 34.19
N VAL A 331 3.26 3.57 35.27
CA VAL A 331 2.69 4.06 36.52
C VAL A 331 2.43 5.56 36.42
N VAL A 332 1.25 5.99 36.83
CA VAL A 332 0.87 7.40 36.94
C VAL A 332 0.49 7.68 38.39
N VAL A 333 1.23 8.56 39.06
CA VAL A 333 0.89 8.92 40.45
C VAL A 333 -0.28 9.90 40.42
N GLU A 334 -1.39 9.51 41.03
CA GLU A 334 -2.59 10.34 41.15
C GLU A 334 -2.46 11.27 42.36
N THR A 335 -2.65 12.57 42.12
CA THR A 335 -2.70 13.56 43.20
C THR A 335 -4.10 13.55 43.82
N PRO A 336 -4.24 13.30 45.14
CA PRO A 336 -5.55 13.23 45.76
C PRO A 336 -6.27 14.58 45.73
N VAL A 337 -7.57 14.56 45.40
CA VAL A 337 -8.44 15.73 45.38
C VAL A 337 -9.43 15.70 46.55
N LYS A 338 -9.96 16.87 46.94
CA LYS A 338 -10.99 17.02 48.01
C LYS A 338 -10.57 16.40 49.35
N LEU A 339 -9.40 16.80 49.83
CA LEU A 339 -8.81 16.35 51.09
C LEU A 339 -9.63 16.81 52.31
N THR A 340 -9.74 15.95 53.33
CA THR A 340 -10.26 16.31 54.66
C THR A 340 -9.26 17.17 55.44
N ASP A 341 -9.71 17.87 56.48
CA ASP A 341 -8.84 18.70 57.32
C ASP A 341 -7.69 17.88 57.95
N GLN A 342 -7.99 16.65 58.37
CA GLN A 342 -6.99 15.73 58.89
C GLN A 342 -5.95 15.35 57.82
N GLN A 343 -6.38 14.99 56.62
CA GLN A 343 -5.47 14.63 55.51
C GLN A 343 -4.61 15.82 55.08
N ARG A 344 -5.20 17.02 55.03
CA ARG A 344 -4.47 18.27 54.74
C ARG A 344 -3.39 18.55 55.79
N SER A 345 -3.71 18.36 57.07
CA SER A 345 -2.74 18.52 58.16
C SER A 345 -1.57 17.54 58.03
N LEU A 346 -1.84 16.27 57.73
CA LEU A 346 -0.80 15.25 57.52
C LEU A 346 0.12 15.59 56.33
N LEU A 347 -0.44 16.02 55.20
CA LEU A 347 0.37 16.44 54.05
C LEU A 347 1.19 17.70 54.36
N GLY A 348 0.67 18.62 55.17
CA GLY A 348 1.41 19.79 55.65
C GLY A 348 2.61 19.40 56.52
N GLN A 349 2.42 18.46 57.45
CA GLN A 349 3.50 17.94 58.29
C GLN A 349 4.57 17.22 57.44
N LEU A 350 4.14 16.41 56.47
CA LEU A 350 5.04 15.75 55.54
C LEU A 350 5.86 16.78 54.74
N HIS A 351 5.20 17.79 54.17
CA HIS A 351 5.86 18.84 53.40
C HIS A 351 6.96 19.56 54.20
N GLU A 352 6.68 19.91 55.46
CA GLU A 352 7.67 20.57 56.30
C GLU A 352 8.84 19.65 56.65
N SER A 353 8.58 18.37 56.93
CA SER A 353 9.63 17.38 57.16
C SER A 353 10.56 17.20 55.95
N LEU A 354 10.01 17.24 54.73
CA LEU A 354 10.76 17.07 53.49
C LEU A 354 11.68 18.28 53.20
N LYS A 355 11.25 19.50 53.56
CA LYS A 355 12.12 20.70 53.46
C LYS A 355 13.35 20.59 54.37
N GLY A 356 13.19 20.04 55.56
CA GLY A 356 14.28 19.86 56.53
C GLY A 356 15.42 18.97 56.01
N GLY A 357 15.13 18.04 55.09
CA GLY A 357 16.13 17.13 54.49
C GLY A 357 16.82 17.65 53.22
N GLY A 358 16.49 18.86 52.75
CA GLY A 358 17.13 19.49 51.59
C GLY A 358 17.03 18.67 50.29
N ARG A 359 18.12 18.60 49.53
CA ARG A 359 18.18 17.98 48.18
C ARG A 359 17.97 16.46 48.15
N LYS A 360 17.93 15.78 49.31
CA LYS A 360 17.87 14.31 49.39
C LYS A 360 16.52 13.73 48.97
N HIS A 361 15.43 14.50 49.12
CA HIS A 361 14.07 13.98 48.94
C HIS A 361 13.41 14.38 47.61
N SER A 362 13.96 15.36 46.89
CA SER A 362 13.38 15.91 45.65
C SER A 362 14.44 16.31 44.61
N PRO A 363 15.33 15.40 44.18
CA PRO A 363 16.46 15.73 43.31
C PRO A 363 16.05 16.33 41.96
N ASN A 364 14.97 15.83 41.35
CA ASN A 364 14.49 16.31 40.05
C ASN A 364 13.95 17.75 40.11
N ALA A 365 13.28 18.13 41.20
CA ALA A 365 12.76 19.48 41.38
C ALA A 365 13.91 20.50 41.49
N HIS A 366 14.95 20.17 42.26
CA HIS A 366 16.13 21.02 42.38
C HIS A 366 16.92 21.12 41.07
N SER A 367 17.13 20.00 40.36
CA SER A 367 17.82 19.98 39.06
C SER A 367 17.07 20.79 38.00
N TRP A 368 15.74 20.75 37.98
CA TRP A 368 14.95 21.55 37.05
C TRP A 368 15.07 23.05 37.35
N VAL A 369 14.94 23.46 38.62
CA VAL A 369 15.11 24.87 39.01
C VAL A 369 16.51 25.39 38.66
N ASP A 370 17.55 24.58 38.90
CA ASP A 370 18.93 24.94 38.55
C ASP A 370 19.12 25.03 37.02
N SER A 371 18.49 24.12 36.25
CA SER A 371 18.52 24.13 34.78
C SER A 371 17.79 25.35 34.19
N VAL A 372 16.66 25.73 34.79
CA VAL A 372 15.89 26.92 34.40
C VAL A 372 16.66 28.20 34.71
N LYS A 373 17.29 28.30 35.89
CA LYS A 373 18.17 29.44 36.22
C LYS A 373 19.32 29.56 35.23
N GLY A 374 20.01 28.45 34.94
CA GLY A 374 21.08 28.43 33.94
C GLY A 374 20.61 28.76 32.52
N PHE A 375 19.35 28.48 32.18
CA PHE A 375 18.75 28.89 30.90
C PHE A 375 18.51 30.40 30.84
N PHE A 376 17.97 31.00 31.90
CA PHE A 376 17.75 32.45 31.97
C PHE A 376 19.07 33.24 32.02
N GLU A 377 20.06 32.77 32.79
CA GLU A 377 21.40 33.35 32.83
C GLU A 377 22.08 33.33 31.45
N LYS A 378 21.88 32.27 30.65
CA LYS A 378 22.39 32.17 29.27
C LYS A 378 21.66 33.10 28.30
N MET A 379 20.41 33.46 28.57
CA MET A 379 19.66 34.42 27.76
C MET A 379 19.87 35.88 28.18
N GLY A 380 20.63 36.14 29.27
CA GLY A 380 20.92 37.48 29.75
C GLY A 380 19.70 38.21 30.32
N LEU A 381 18.72 37.46 30.84
CA LEU A 381 17.52 37.97 31.51
C LEU A 381 17.63 37.90 33.04
#